data_AF-E3ZPD0-F1
#
_entry.id   AF-E3ZPD0-F1
#
_cell.length_a   1.000
_cell.length_b   1.000
_cell.length_c   1.000
_cell.angle_alpha   90.00
_cell.angle_beta   90.00
_cell.angle_gamma   90.00
#
_symmetry.space_group_name_H-M   'P 1'
#
loop_
_entity.id
_entity.type
_entity.pdbx_description
1 polymer ?
#
loop_
_entity_poly.entity_id
_entity_poly.type
_entity_poly.pdbx_seq_one_letter_code
_entity_poly.pdbx_strand_id
1 'polypeptide(L)'
;MELTKENFQKLDEIHLSTNNRQSMAEILAILSKSYIEITQSGIVTDYEYYKSLTALSTNPLEIIHYNIKIVDQTKVLSYYKLKDTVKNTYTMRSNLWILEDGNWKLAFHQGTKIVAP
;
A
#
# COMPACT_ATOMS: atom_id res chain seq x y z
N MET A 1 -14.45 -12.31 -1.16
CA MET A 1 -13.65 -12.09 0.07
C MET A 1 -14.47 -11.27 1.04
N GLU A 2 -14.51 -11.62 2.32
CA GLU A 2 -15.21 -10.84 3.36
C GLU A 2 -14.47 -9.52 3.66
N LEU A 3 -15.21 -8.47 4.02
CA LEU A 3 -14.66 -7.13 4.27
C LEU A 3 -14.11 -6.97 5.69
N THR A 4 -13.04 -7.72 6.01
CA THR A 4 -12.46 -7.77 7.35
C THR A 4 -11.06 -7.14 7.41
N LYS A 5 -10.63 -6.71 8.61
CA LYS A 5 -9.30 -6.13 8.80
C LYS A 5 -8.21 -7.10 8.37
N GLU A 6 -8.35 -8.36 8.74
CA GLU A 6 -7.38 -9.42 8.47
C GLU A 6 -7.21 -9.66 6.97
N ASN A 7 -8.29 -9.60 6.19
CA ASN A 7 -8.22 -9.81 4.75
C ASN A 7 -7.55 -8.65 4.02
N PHE A 8 -7.86 -7.40 4.38
CA PHE A 8 -7.22 -6.24 3.79
C PHE A 8 -5.77 -6.06 4.27
N GLN A 9 -5.46 -6.46 5.50
CA GLN A 9 -4.08 -6.45 5.99
C GLN A 9 -3.20 -7.36 5.14
N LYS A 10 -3.68 -8.55 4.76
CA LYS A 10 -2.95 -9.44 3.83
C LYS A 10 -2.69 -8.80 2.47
N LEU A 11 -3.65 -8.04 1.94
CA LEU A 11 -3.47 -7.30 0.68
C LEU A 11 -2.40 -6.21 0.82
N ASP A 12 -2.40 -5.49 1.95
CA ASP A 12 -1.35 -4.52 2.26
C ASP A 12 0.02 -5.17 2.48
N GLU A 13 0.07 -6.35 3.08
CA GLU A 13 1.29 -7.14 3.23
C GLU A 13 1.86 -7.61 1.88
N ILE A 14 1.02 -7.91 0.88
CA ILE A 14 1.49 -8.20 -0.49
C ILE A 14 2.24 -6.98 -1.06
N HIS A 15 1.69 -5.78 -0.88
CA HIS A 15 2.33 -4.54 -1.32
C HIS A 15 3.64 -4.23 -0.57
N LEU A 16 3.77 -4.65 0.70
CA LEU A 16 4.90 -4.33 1.58
C LEU A 16 5.99 -5.41 1.64
N SER A 17 5.66 -6.65 1.27
CA SER A 17 6.55 -7.80 1.36
C SER A 17 7.85 -7.57 0.59
N THR A 18 8.97 -7.83 1.26
CA THR A 18 10.30 -7.72 0.65
C THR A 18 10.44 -8.63 -0.57
N ASN A 19 9.84 -9.83 -0.53
CA ASN A 19 9.89 -10.79 -1.64
C ASN A 19 9.14 -10.27 -2.87
N ASN A 20 7.95 -9.68 -2.66
CA ASN A 20 7.14 -9.14 -3.74
C ASN A 20 7.73 -7.86 -4.32
N ARG A 21 8.62 -7.19 -3.58
CA ARG A 21 9.29 -5.95 -4.01
C ARG A 21 10.59 -6.16 -4.77
N GLN A 22 11.07 -7.40 -4.87
CA GLN A 22 12.27 -7.74 -5.67
C GLN A 22 12.00 -7.70 -7.18
N SER A 23 10.73 -7.78 -7.60
CA SER A 23 10.30 -7.58 -8.98
C SER A 23 8.95 -6.84 -8.98
N MET A 24 8.62 -6.16 -10.08
CA MET A 24 7.34 -5.44 -10.14
C MET A 24 6.13 -6.33 -10.45
N ALA A 25 6.29 -7.62 -10.74
CA ALA A 25 5.19 -8.48 -11.20
C ALA A 25 4.03 -8.58 -10.18
N GLU A 26 4.35 -8.94 -8.93
CA GLU A 26 3.35 -9.06 -7.85
C GLU A 26 2.76 -7.70 -7.45
N ILE A 27 3.58 -6.65 -7.46
CA ILE A 27 3.13 -5.29 -7.17
C ILE A 27 2.13 -4.83 -8.24
N LEU A 28 2.50 -4.91 -9.52
CA LEU A 28 1.62 -4.50 -10.62
C LEU A 28 0.35 -5.35 -10.70
N ALA A 29 0.38 -6.60 -10.25
CA ALA A 29 -0.79 -7.47 -10.20
C ALA A 29 -1.85 -6.99 -9.21
N ILE A 30 -1.48 -6.25 -8.16
CA ILE A 30 -2.43 -5.70 -7.18
C ILE A 30 -2.79 -4.24 -7.44
N LEU A 31 -2.07 -3.52 -8.30
CA LEU A 31 -2.42 -2.13 -8.62
C LEU A 31 -3.60 -2.06 -9.59
N SER A 32 -4.49 -1.09 -9.37
CA SER A 32 -5.46 -0.66 -10.38
C SER A 32 -4.73 0.11 -11.49
N LYS A 33 -5.27 0.11 -12.71
CA LYS A 33 -4.78 0.98 -13.79
C LYS A 33 -4.95 2.47 -13.47
N SER A 34 -5.86 2.83 -12.56
CA SER A 34 -6.04 4.20 -12.08
C SER A 34 -5.18 4.51 -10.84
N TYR A 35 -4.19 3.67 -10.52
CA TYR A 35 -3.38 3.84 -9.33
C TYR A 35 -2.63 5.17 -9.32
N ILE A 36 -2.70 5.84 -8.16
CA ILE A 36 -1.88 7.01 -7.83
C ILE A 36 -1.24 6.82 -6.46
N GLU A 37 -0.02 7.34 -6.29
CA GLU A 37 0.64 7.43 -5.00
C GLU A 37 1.03 8.88 -4.68
N ILE A 38 0.81 9.29 -3.43
CA ILE A 38 1.49 10.43 -2.83
C ILE A 38 2.61 9.89 -1.93
N THR A 39 3.84 9.97 -2.43
CA THR A 39 5.02 9.44 -1.73
C THR A 39 5.26 10.20 -0.42
N GLN A 40 6.07 9.63 0.47
CA GLN A 40 6.49 10.28 1.73
C GLN A 40 7.29 11.59 1.57
N SER A 41 7.70 11.92 0.35
CA SER A 41 8.32 13.22 -0.01
C SER A 41 7.33 14.19 -0.65
N GLY A 42 6.05 13.84 -0.75
CA GLY A 42 5.01 14.67 -1.38
C GLY A 42 5.01 14.64 -2.91
N ILE A 43 5.80 13.77 -3.54
CA ILE A 43 5.77 13.58 -5.00
C ILE A 43 4.58 12.68 -5.34
N VAL A 44 3.80 13.09 -6.34
CA VAL A 44 2.71 12.30 -6.91
C VAL A 44 3.25 11.42 -8.03
N THR A 45 3.00 10.12 -7.97
CA THR A 45 3.34 9.13 -9.00
C THR A 45 2.11 8.29 -9.34
N ASP A 46 2.21 7.48 -10.39
CA ASP A 46 1.09 6.71 -10.92
C ASP A 46 1.49 5.29 -11.34
N TYR A 47 0.52 4.57 -11.91
CA TYR A 47 0.71 3.22 -12.43
C TYR A 47 1.84 3.11 -13.47
N GLU A 48 1.96 4.04 -14.41
CA GLU A 48 2.97 3.96 -15.47
C GLU A 48 4.38 4.22 -14.91
N TYR A 49 4.52 5.10 -13.92
CA TYR A 49 5.76 5.22 -13.15
C TYR A 49 6.14 3.87 -12.53
N TYR A 50 5.22 3.21 -11.82
CA TYR A 50 5.48 1.91 -11.19
C TYR A 50 5.84 0.81 -12.20
N LYS A 51 5.22 0.82 -13.38
CA LYS A 51 5.50 -0.12 -14.47
C LYS A 51 6.89 0.06 -15.07
N SER A 52 7.45 1.27 -14.98
CA SER A 52 8.82 1.56 -15.44
C SER A 52 9.91 1.09 -14.47
N LEU A 53 9.53 0.75 -13.22
CA LEU A 53 10.48 0.29 -12.20
C LEU A 53 10.84 -1.18 -12.39
N THR A 54 12.01 -1.57 -11.88
CA THR A 54 12.44 -2.96 -11.83
C THR A 54 12.17 -3.60 -10.46
N ALA A 55 12.24 -2.81 -9.38
CA ALA A 55 12.03 -3.24 -8.01
C ALA A 55 11.68 -2.03 -7.11
N LEU A 56 11.23 -2.32 -5.89
CA LEU A 56 11.03 -1.34 -4.82
C LEU A 56 12.03 -1.57 -3.67
N SER A 57 12.06 -0.66 -2.69
CA SER A 57 12.87 -0.85 -1.49
C SER A 57 12.48 -2.14 -0.75
N THR A 58 13.48 -2.95 -0.45
CA THR A 58 13.37 -4.25 0.24
C THR A 58 13.72 -4.16 1.72
N ASN A 59 13.67 -2.96 2.32
CA ASN A 59 13.80 -2.81 3.76
C ASN A 59 12.70 -3.63 4.45
N PRO A 60 12.98 -4.35 5.55
CA PRO A 60 11.93 -4.96 6.35
C PRO A 60 11.02 -3.89 6.96
N LEU A 61 9.71 -4.11 6.83
CA LEU A 61 8.67 -3.17 7.23
C LEU A 61 7.74 -3.85 8.23
N GLU A 62 7.34 -3.13 9.27
CA GLU A 62 6.44 -3.62 10.31
C GLU A 62 5.16 -2.77 10.33
N ILE A 63 4.00 -3.43 10.19
CA ILE A 63 2.68 -2.82 10.31
C ILE A 63 2.31 -2.70 11.79
N ILE A 64 1.84 -1.52 12.20
CA ILE A 64 1.44 -1.20 13.56
C ILE A 64 0.05 -0.55 13.54
N HIS A 65 -0.83 -1.00 14.42
CA HIS A 65 -2.19 -0.47 14.60
C HIS A 65 -3.02 -0.45 13.30
N TYR A 66 -3.13 -1.60 12.64
CA TYR A 66 -3.87 -1.73 11.39
C TYR A 66 -5.37 -1.54 11.59
N ASN A 67 -5.99 -0.75 10.71
CA ASN A 67 -7.44 -0.60 10.70
C ASN A 67 -7.96 -0.34 9.29
N ILE A 68 -9.27 -0.56 9.13
CA ILE A 68 -9.99 -0.27 7.88
C ILE A 68 -11.24 0.56 8.14
N LYS A 69 -11.71 1.21 7.08
CA LYS A 69 -13.05 1.77 6.96
C LYS A 69 -13.67 1.24 5.68
N ILE A 70 -14.76 0.50 5.82
CA ILE A 70 -15.58 0.11 4.68
C ILE A 70 -16.26 1.38 4.17
N VAL A 71 -15.98 1.74 2.92
CA VAL A 71 -16.60 2.90 2.26
C VAL A 71 -17.93 2.45 1.64
N ASP A 72 -17.88 1.37 0.87
CA ASP A 72 -19.04 0.64 0.35
C ASP A 72 -18.63 -0.83 0.08
N GLN A 73 -19.52 -1.63 -0.52
CA GLN A 73 -19.26 -3.06 -0.81
C GLN A 73 -18.10 -3.30 -1.80
N THR A 74 -17.68 -2.26 -2.52
CA THR A 74 -16.67 -2.27 -3.58
C THR A 74 -15.45 -1.42 -3.25
N LYS A 75 -15.41 -0.74 -2.09
CA LYS A 75 -14.33 0.19 -1.72
C LYS A 75 -14.01 0.11 -0.23
N VAL A 76 -12.73 -0.02 0.10
CA VAL A 76 -12.24 -0.07 1.47
C VAL A 76 -11.01 0.81 1.61
N LEU A 77 -11.04 1.67 2.62
CA LEU A 77 -9.88 2.46 3.04
C LEU A 77 -9.15 1.67 4.13
N SER A 78 -7.86 1.39 3.96
CA SER A 78 -7.00 0.93 5.06
C SER A 78 -6.05 2.03 5.51
N TYR A 79 -5.72 2.02 6.79
CA TYR A 79 -4.77 2.96 7.37
C TYR A 79 -4.05 2.34 8.56
N TYR A 80 -2.76 2.63 8.66
CA TYR A 80 -1.88 2.03 9.66
C TYR A 80 -0.61 2.84 9.82
N LYS A 81 0.12 2.59 10.90
CA LYS A 81 1.48 3.07 11.09
C LYS A 81 2.44 2.02 10.53
N LEU A 82 3.47 2.45 9.81
CA LEU A 82 4.49 1.57 9.25
C LEU A 82 5.86 1.99 9.77
N LYS A 83 6.61 1.03 10.30
CA LYS A 83 7.98 1.19 10.75
C LYS A 83 8.94 0.59 9.72
N ASP A 84 9.91 1.38 9.26
CA ASP A 84 11.10 0.88 8.60
C ASP A 84 12.11 0.49 9.67
N THR A 85 12.39 -0.81 9.81
CA THR A 85 13.20 -1.33 10.92
C THR A 85 14.69 -1.04 10.75
N VAL A 86 15.15 -0.79 9.51
CA VAL A 86 16.54 -0.46 9.19
C VAL A 86 16.80 1.02 9.44
N LYS A 87 15.90 1.89 8.97
CA LYS A 87 16.05 3.34 9.12
C LYS A 87 15.52 3.86 10.46
N ASN A 88 14.82 3.02 11.22
CA ASN A 88 14.08 3.40 12.43
C ASN A 88 13.18 4.63 12.22
N THR A 89 12.49 4.67 11.07
CA THR A 89 11.57 5.76 10.71
C THR A 89 10.14 5.25 10.70
N TYR A 90 9.21 6.18 10.90
CA TYR A 90 7.79 5.88 10.95
C TYR A 90 7.02 6.69 9.91
N THR A 91 6.04 6.04 9.30
CA THR A 91 5.10 6.67 8.36
C THR A 91 3.68 6.30 8.73
N MET A 92 2.74 7.22 8.55
CA MET A 92 1.33 6.87 8.40
C MET A 92 1.08 6.42 6.96
N ARG A 93 0.35 5.32 6.79
CA ARG A 93 -0.08 4.79 5.50
C ARG A 93 -1.58 4.91 5.37
N SER A 94 -2.05 5.25 4.17
CA SER A 94 -3.47 5.35 3.84
C SER A 94 -3.68 4.85 2.42
N ASN A 95 -4.55 3.85 2.27
CA ASN A 95 -4.69 3.09 1.03
C ASN A 95 -6.16 2.97 0.66
N LEU A 96 -6.49 3.21 -0.60
CA LEU A 96 -7.83 2.90 -1.13
C LEU A 96 -7.75 1.62 -1.96
N TRP A 97 -8.46 0.61 -1.48
CA TRP A 97 -8.71 -0.62 -2.21
C TRP A 97 -10.07 -0.54 -2.90
N ILE A 98 -10.13 -0.94 -4.16
CA ILE A 98 -11.35 -0.99 -4.98
C ILE A 98 -11.54 -2.37 -5.59
N LEU A 99 -12.78 -2.81 -5.75
CA LEU A 99 -13.12 -4.08 -6.39
C LEU A 99 -13.28 -3.86 -7.90
N GLU A 100 -12.31 -4.34 -8.69
CA GLU A 100 -12.28 -4.28 -10.15
C GLU A 100 -12.27 -5.69 -10.74
N ASP A 101 -13.21 -5.99 -11.63
CA ASP A 101 -13.33 -7.30 -12.28
C ASP A 101 -13.26 -8.49 -11.30
N GLY A 102 -13.92 -8.33 -10.15
CA GLY A 102 -13.97 -9.34 -9.07
C GLY A 102 -12.71 -9.43 -8.19
N ASN A 103 -11.70 -8.59 -8.41
CA ASN A 103 -10.44 -8.59 -7.68
C ASN A 103 -10.23 -7.26 -6.94
N TRP A 104 -9.68 -7.32 -5.72
CA TRP A 104 -9.31 -6.11 -4.99
C TRP A 104 -8.01 -5.54 -5.54
N LYS A 105 -8.04 -4.26 -5.88
CA LYS A 105 -6.94 -3.50 -6.46
C LYS A 105 -6.65 -2.27 -5.63
N LEU A 106 -5.37 -1.96 -5.46
CA LEU A 106 -4.90 -0.74 -4.82
C LEU A 106 -5.01 0.40 -5.84
N ALA A 107 -5.86 1.38 -5.55
CA ALA A 107 -6.09 2.54 -6.43
C ALA A 107 -5.45 3.83 -5.89
N PHE A 108 -5.19 3.89 -4.58
CA PHE A 108 -4.51 5.03 -3.97
C PHE A 108 -3.57 4.55 -2.86
N HIS A 109 -2.37 5.11 -2.79
CA HIS A 109 -1.45 4.95 -1.68
C HIS A 109 -0.92 6.32 -1.23
N GLN A 110 -0.83 6.54 0.08
CA GLN A 110 -0.08 7.68 0.61
C GLN A 110 0.78 7.25 1.80
N GLY A 111 2.03 7.70 1.79
CA GLY A 111 2.90 7.67 2.96
C GLY A 111 3.11 9.08 3.51
N THR A 112 2.91 9.29 4.80
CA THR A 112 3.24 10.56 5.47
C THR A 112 4.24 10.30 6.57
N LYS A 113 5.40 10.98 6.57
CA LYS A 113 6.40 10.82 7.64
C LYS A 113 5.82 11.29 8.97
N ILE A 114 6.04 10.49 10.00
CA ILE A 114 5.73 10.90 11.38
C ILE A 114 7.00 11.53 11.93
N VAL A 115 7.00 12.85 12.03
CA VAL A 115 7.97 13.61 12.82
C VAL A 115 7.32 13.90 14.16
N ALA A 116 8.06 13.70 15.26
CA ALA A 116 7.61 14.23 16.54
C ALA A 116 7.45 15.76 16.39
N PRO A 117 6.37 16.36 16.94
CA PRO A 117 6.21 17.80 16.92
C PRO A 117 7.37 18.52 17.61
#